data_AF-A0A0E0HBT2-F1
#
_entry.id   AF-A0A0E0HBT2-F1
#
_cell.length_a   1.000
_cell.length_b   1.000
_cell.length_c   1.000
_cell.angle_alpha   90.00
_cell.angle_beta   90.00
_cell.angle_gamma   90.00
#
_symmetry.space_group_name_H-M   'P 1'
#
loop_
_entity.id
_entity.type
_entity.pdbx_description
1 polymer ?
#
loop_
_entity_poly.entity_id
_entity_poly.type
_entity_poly.pdbx_seq_one_letter_code
_entity_poly.pdbx_strand_id
1 'polypeptide(L)'
;MQCFIKRNKKNSTFFLYLGLTQAELTDDGKFLLAARRCRRGLHKEYAITINSDGLFHGSQSCVGNLKSNFTGTKFTIRDWQPPYEGAKAFSSRSGRWFGNKQRCPLVSTGDVEVGEVSYKYSLLRPRGPRRMSCSVQCPVLKGTAVDPQDGKRLSNSIPSSLVLNSKVPSWHEHLQCWCLNFHGRVMVASVKNFQLIAPVEPGEPSDETVVLQFGKIDDDVFTMDYRQPLSAFQAFAICLSNFGTKLACE
;
A
#
# COMPACT_ATOMS: atom_id res chain seq x y z
N MET A 1 -10.38 -8.49 3.31
CA MET A 1 -9.85 -9.03 2.04
C MET A 1 -8.50 -9.67 2.32
N GLN A 2 -8.28 -10.89 1.82
CA GLN A 2 -7.03 -11.61 1.94
C GLN A 2 -6.32 -11.63 0.59
N CYS A 3 -5.07 -11.15 0.54
CA CYS A 3 -4.31 -11.04 -0.69
C CYS A 3 -2.88 -11.55 -0.48
N PHE A 4 -2.14 -11.67 -1.57
CA PHE A 4 -0.70 -11.93 -1.54
C PHE A 4 0.04 -11.10 -2.59
N ILE A 5 1.31 -10.82 -2.30
CA ILE A 5 2.23 -10.07 -3.15
C ILE A 5 3.33 -11.01 -3.61
N LYS A 6 3.47 -11.20 -4.92
CA LYS A 6 4.60 -11.88 -5.56
C LYS A 6 5.60 -10.83 -6.06
N ARG A 7 6.86 -10.92 -5.63
CA ARG A 7 7.94 -10.00 -6.02
C ARG A 7 8.86 -10.65 -7.05
N ASN A 8 9.09 -10.00 -8.17
CA ASN A 8 10.16 -10.35 -9.07
C ASN A 8 11.36 -9.41 -8.86
N LYS A 9 12.41 -9.90 -8.17
CA LYS A 9 13.63 -9.14 -7.89
C LYS A 9 14.35 -8.67 -9.16
N LYS A 10 14.39 -9.50 -10.22
CA LYS A 10 15.12 -9.22 -11.47
C LYS A 10 14.59 -7.96 -12.14
N ASN A 11 13.27 -7.86 -12.23
CA ASN A 11 12.60 -6.75 -12.90
C ASN A 11 12.21 -5.62 -11.93
N SER A 12 12.47 -5.80 -10.62
CA SER A 12 12.01 -4.91 -9.55
C SER A 12 10.48 -4.68 -9.61
N THR A 13 9.72 -5.73 -9.94
CA THR A 13 8.26 -5.70 -10.04
C THR A 13 7.60 -6.47 -8.90
N PHE A 14 6.35 -6.10 -8.63
CA PHE A 14 5.51 -6.63 -7.58
C PHE A 14 4.11 -6.82 -8.15
N PHE A 15 3.48 -7.95 -7.85
CA PHE A 15 2.14 -8.27 -8.34
C PHE A 15 1.27 -8.63 -7.14
N LEU A 16 0.13 -7.97 -7.04
CA LEU A 16 -0.88 -8.19 -6.04
C LEU A 16 -1.98 -9.09 -6.60
N TYR A 17 -2.31 -10.13 -5.85
CA TYR A 17 -3.37 -11.07 -6.18
C TYR A 17 -4.33 -11.21 -5.00
N LEU A 18 -5.61 -11.39 -5.30
CA LEU A 18 -6.62 -11.82 -4.35
C LEU A 18 -6.48 -13.34 -4.14
N GLY A 19 -6.45 -13.78 -2.88
CA GLY A 19 -6.48 -15.19 -2.52
C GLY A 19 -7.53 -15.42 -1.44
N LEU A 20 -8.53 -16.26 -1.74
CA LEU A 20 -9.63 -16.60 -0.85
C LEU A 20 -9.23 -17.70 0.14
N THR A 21 -8.24 -18.54 -0.19
CA THR A 21 -7.77 -19.64 0.67
C THR A 21 -6.25 -19.83 0.65
N GLN A 22 -5.71 -20.54 1.64
CA GLN A 22 -4.29 -20.91 1.70
C GLN A 22 -3.91 -21.97 0.64
N ALA A 23 -4.91 -22.69 0.08
CA ALA A 23 -4.73 -23.63 -1.03
C ALA A 23 -4.60 -22.91 -2.38
N GLU A 24 -5.25 -21.76 -2.56
CA GLU A 24 -5.09 -20.91 -3.75
C GLU A 24 -3.72 -20.23 -3.86
N LEU A 25 -2.79 -20.46 -2.93
CA LEU A 25 -1.39 -20.05 -3.11
C LEU A 25 -0.69 -20.86 -4.23
N THR A 26 -1.19 -22.04 -4.57
CA THR A 26 -0.67 -22.87 -5.68
C THR A 26 -1.25 -22.48 -7.03
N ASP A 27 -2.45 -21.90 -7.06
CA ASP A 27 -2.99 -21.21 -8.24
C ASP A 27 -2.49 -19.76 -8.21
N ASP A 28 -2.39 -19.09 -9.35
CA ASP A 28 -1.81 -17.74 -9.38
C ASP A 28 -2.70 -16.68 -8.70
N GLY A 29 -3.91 -17.04 -8.28
CA GLY A 29 -4.91 -16.16 -7.67
C GLY A 29 -5.46 -15.14 -8.68
N LYS A 30 -6.43 -14.31 -8.25
CA LYS A 30 -6.98 -13.27 -9.14
C LYS A 30 -6.12 -12.01 -9.08
N PHE A 31 -5.46 -11.67 -10.18
CA PHE A 31 -4.65 -10.46 -10.30
C PHE A 31 -5.46 -9.18 -10.01
N LEU A 32 -4.86 -8.25 -9.25
CA LEU A 32 -5.47 -6.97 -8.86
C LEU A 32 -4.66 -5.76 -9.32
N LEU A 33 -3.37 -5.71 -8.97
CA LEU A 33 -2.50 -4.56 -9.21
C LEU A 33 -1.07 -5.04 -9.47
N ALA A 34 -0.33 -4.28 -10.26
CA ALA A 34 1.11 -4.46 -10.40
C ALA A 34 1.85 -3.19 -9.98
N ALA A 35 3.10 -3.32 -9.56
CA ALA A 35 3.96 -2.19 -9.29
C ALA A 35 5.37 -2.45 -9.77
N ARG A 36 6.04 -1.40 -10.23
CA ARG A 36 7.46 -1.45 -10.61
C ARG A 36 8.22 -0.38 -9.85
N ARG A 37 9.26 -0.82 -9.14
CA ARG A 37 10.20 0.09 -8.48
C ARG A 37 11.14 0.68 -9.53
N CYS A 38 11.07 1.99 -9.69
CA CYS A 38 11.97 2.78 -10.49
C CYS A 38 13.02 3.43 -9.59
N ARG A 39 14.29 3.40 -9.99
CA ARG A 39 15.35 4.13 -9.30
C ARG A 39 15.50 5.48 -9.98
N ARG A 40 15.14 6.56 -9.29
CA ARG A 40 15.35 7.94 -9.75
C ARG A 40 16.25 8.66 -8.76
N GLY A 41 17.54 8.74 -9.09
CA GLY A 41 18.55 9.29 -8.19
C GLY A 41 18.59 8.52 -6.87
N LEU A 42 18.45 9.27 -5.77
CA LEU A 42 18.56 8.73 -4.41
C LEU A 42 17.20 8.38 -3.78
N HIS A 43 16.09 8.68 -4.46
CA HIS A 43 14.75 8.38 -3.99
C HIS A 43 14.25 7.05 -4.57
N LYS A 44 13.39 6.36 -3.83
CA LYS A 44 12.66 5.18 -4.30
C LYS A 44 11.31 5.64 -4.81
N GLU A 45 10.97 5.21 -6.02
CA GLU A 45 9.67 5.48 -6.62
C GLU A 45 9.05 4.15 -7.07
N TYR A 46 7.77 3.95 -6.80
CA TYR A 46 7.01 2.81 -7.30
C TYR A 46 5.85 3.35 -8.13
N ALA A 47 5.77 2.95 -9.40
CA ALA A 47 4.60 3.18 -10.22
C ALA A 47 3.65 1.99 -10.05
N ILE A 48 2.36 2.24 -9.81
CA ILE A 48 1.34 1.21 -9.55
C ILE A 48 0.30 1.22 -10.68
N THR A 49 0.05 0.06 -11.29
CA THR A 49 -0.83 -0.12 -12.45
C THR A 49 -1.92 -1.14 -12.18
N ILE A 50 -3.08 -0.99 -12.83
CA ILE A 50 -4.13 -2.04 -12.83
C ILE A 50 -3.77 -3.18 -13.77
N ASN A 51 -2.96 -2.93 -14.81
CA ASN A 51 -2.59 -3.94 -15.81
C ASN A 51 -1.17 -4.47 -15.55
N SER A 52 -0.97 -5.77 -15.75
CA SER A 52 0.35 -6.43 -15.70
C SER A 52 1.31 -5.87 -16.76
N ASP A 53 0.81 -5.66 -17.97
CA ASP A 53 1.63 -5.32 -19.14
C ASP A 53 2.03 -3.84 -19.14
N GLY A 54 1.32 -3.03 -18.36
CA GLY A 54 1.54 -1.59 -18.29
C GLY A 54 2.87 -1.19 -17.64
N LEU A 55 3.54 -2.12 -16.95
CA LEU A 55 4.84 -1.89 -16.33
C LEU A 55 6.00 -1.74 -17.34
N PHE A 56 5.84 -2.26 -18.57
CA PHE A 56 6.92 -2.36 -19.56
C PHE A 56 6.76 -1.37 -20.71
N HIS A 57 5.51 -1.08 -21.12
CA HIS A 57 5.21 -0.28 -22.30
C HIS A 57 4.97 1.21 -22.04
N GLY A 58 5.13 1.69 -20.80
CA GLY A 58 4.86 3.09 -20.46
C GLY A 58 3.39 3.48 -20.70
N SER A 59 2.48 2.50 -20.65
CA SER A 59 1.07 2.71 -20.98
C SER A 59 0.34 3.50 -19.90
N GLN A 60 -0.73 4.16 -20.33
CA GLN A 60 -1.61 5.06 -19.57
C GLN A 60 -2.44 4.39 -18.46
N SER A 61 -2.05 3.18 -18.01
CA SER A 61 -2.82 2.34 -17.08
C SER A 61 -2.30 2.39 -15.64
N CYS A 62 -1.51 3.42 -15.32
CA CYS A 62 -1.02 3.66 -13.98
C CYS A 62 -2.08 4.42 -13.19
N VAL A 63 -2.30 3.98 -11.96
CA VAL A 63 -3.33 4.49 -11.06
C VAL A 63 -2.72 5.39 -9.99
N GLY A 64 -1.42 5.29 -9.77
CA GLY A 64 -0.76 6.15 -8.82
C GLY A 64 0.68 5.79 -8.61
N ASN A 65 1.32 6.51 -7.69
CA ASN A 65 2.71 6.28 -7.35
C ASN A 65 2.96 6.36 -5.84
N LEU A 66 4.04 5.71 -5.42
CA LEU A 66 4.59 5.82 -4.08
C LEU A 66 6.01 6.38 -4.20
N LYS A 67 6.27 7.49 -3.55
CA LYS A 67 7.58 8.17 -3.60
C LYS A 67 8.20 8.30 -2.22
N SER A 68 9.46 7.90 -2.07
CA SER A 68 10.19 8.03 -0.82
C SER A 68 10.95 9.35 -0.71
N ASN A 69 11.16 9.81 0.52
CA ASN A 69 12.25 10.73 0.83
C ASN A 69 13.63 10.05 0.63
N PHE A 70 14.69 10.84 0.76
CA PHE A 70 16.07 10.38 0.55
C PHE A 70 16.47 9.24 1.51
N THR A 71 16.07 9.33 2.78
CA THR A 71 16.44 8.36 3.82
C THR A 71 15.61 7.08 3.77
N GLY A 72 14.52 7.07 3.00
CA GLY A 72 13.56 5.96 2.97
C GLY A 72 12.75 5.81 4.26
N THR A 73 12.63 6.88 5.05
CA THR A 73 11.85 6.90 6.30
C THR A 73 10.47 7.52 6.12
N LYS A 74 10.22 8.26 5.05
CA LYS A 74 8.90 8.84 4.73
C LYS A 74 8.56 8.54 3.27
N PHE A 75 7.32 8.17 3.02
CA PHE A 75 6.80 7.88 1.70
C PHE A 75 5.48 8.60 1.49
N THR A 76 5.30 9.20 0.33
CA THR A 76 4.05 9.85 -0.08
C THR A 76 3.33 8.95 -1.09
N ILE A 77 2.05 8.70 -0.84
CA ILE A 77 1.14 7.96 -1.71
C ILE A 77 0.35 8.97 -2.52
N ARG A 78 0.36 8.80 -3.84
CA ARG A 78 -0.40 9.66 -4.74
C ARG A 78 -1.29 8.85 -5.65
N ASP A 79 -2.55 9.26 -5.72
CA ASP A 79 -3.57 8.67 -6.57
C ASP A 79 -3.75 9.55 -7.82
N TRP A 80 -3.93 8.92 -8.96
CA TRP A 80 -4.21 9.58 -10.22
C TRP A 80 -5.71 9.55 -10.45
N GLN A 81 -6.38 10.53 -9.87
CA GLN A 81 -7.79 10.72 -10.13
C GLN A 81 -7.95 11.52 -11.44
N PRO A 82 -8.78 11.07 -12.39
CA PRO A 82 -9.12 11.91 -13.53
C PRO A 82 -9.76 13.20 -13.02
N PRO A 83 -9.44 14.37 -13.61
CA PRO A 83 -9.84 15.68 -13.09
C PRO A 83 -11.37 15.89 -13.01
N TYR A 84 -12.17 15.03 -13.65
CA TYR A 84 -13.62 14.94 -13.51
C TYR A 84 -14.12 13.57 -14.06
N GLU A 85 -15.31 13.14 -13.63
CA GLU A 85 -15.95 11.92 -14.17
C GLU A 85 -16.15 12.04 -15.69
N GLY A 86 -15.59 11.10 -16.45
CA GLY A 86 -15.65 11.08 -17.92
C GLY A 86 -14.46 11.74 -18.63
N ALA A 87 -13.47 12.27 -17.91
CA ALA A 87 -12.23 12.74 -18.52
C ALA A 87 -11.46 11.55 -19.12
N LYS A 88 -11.31 11.52 -20.45
CA LYS A 88 -10.39 10.59 -21.11
C LYS A 88 -8.96 11.02 -20.76
N ALA A 89 -8.11 10.06 -20.40
CA ALA A 89 -6.68 10.32 -20.22
C ALA A 89 -6.13 11.00 -21.49
N PHE A 90 -5.55 12.19 -21.36
CA PHE A 90 -5.00 12.90 -22.50
C PHE A 90 -3.85 12.08 -23.09
N SER A 91 -4.06 11.54 -24.29
CA SER A 91 -2.97 11.01 -25.10
C SER A 91 -2.13 12.19 -25.59
N SER A 92 -0.99 12.45 -24.96
CA SER A 92 0.02 13.31 -25.55
C SER A 92 0.67 12.58 -26.74
N ARG A 93 0.00 12.60 -27.90
CA ARG A 93 0.66 12.38 -29.19
C ARG A 93 1.43 13.66 -29.55
N SER A 94 2.69 13.75 -29.14
CA SER A 94 3.71 14.65 -29.71
C SER A 94 5.05 14.36 -29.00
N GLY A 95 6.17 14.00 -29.60
CA GLY A 95 6.53 13.74 -30.99
C GLY A 95 7.80 12.85 -30.99
N ARG A 96 8.23 12.42 -32.17
CA ARG A 96 9.43 11.58 -32.39
C ARG A 96 10.63 12.16 -31.64
N TRP A 97 11.30 11.35 -30.83
CA TRP A 97 12.72 11.55 -30.53
C TRP A 97 13.41 10.20 -30.35
N PHE A 98 14.27 9.88 -31.31
CA PHE A 98 15.28 8.84 -31.24
C PHE A 98 16.07 8.95 -29.93
N GLY A 99 16.24 7.84 -29.22
CA GLY A 99 17.13 7.75 -28.07
C GLY A 99 16.55 6.92 -26.93
N ASN A 100 17.09 5.71 -26.79
CA ASN A 100 16.80 4.73 -25.75
C ASN A 100 16.99 5.33 -24.34
N LYS A 101 15.94 5.94 -23.78
CA LYS A 101 15.76 6.23 -22.35
C LYS A 101 14.30 6.00 -22.00
N GLN A 102 14.02 4.83 -21.45
CA GLN A 102 12.72 4.40 -20.94
C GLN A 102 12.26 5.37 -19.82
N ARG A 103 11.52 6.41 -20.19
CA ARG A 103 10.97 7.42 -19.28
C ARG A 103 9.60 6.95 -18.82
N CYS A 104 9.39 6.79 -17.51
CA CYS A 104 8.03 6.86 -16.97
C CYS A 104 7.49 8.27 -17.26
N PRO A 105 6.24 8.43 -17.74
CA PRO A 105 5.73 9.74 -18.16
C PRO A 105 5.84 10.74 -17.01
N LEU A 106 6.45 11.88 -17.29
CA LEU A 106 6.61 12.97 -16.34
C LEU A 106 5.33 13.82 -16.34
N VAL A 107 4.67 13.85 -15.18
CA VAL A 107 3.71 14.86 -14.67
C VAL A 107 2.49 15.13 -15.56
N SER A 108 1.35 14.55 -15.18
CA SER A 108 0.03 14.93 -15.67
C SER A 108 -0.77 15.62 -14.56
N THR A 109 -1.39 16.74 -14.88
CA THR A 109 -2.32 17.53 -14.06
C THR A 109 -3.45 16.63 -13.54
N GLY A 110 -3.38 16.20 -12.27
CA GLY A 110 -4.33 15.26 -11.64
C GLY A 110 -3.77 14.38 -10.51
N ASP A 111 -2.51 14.58 -10.08
CA ASP A 111 -1.86 13.81 -9.01
C ASP A 111 -2.29 14.34 -7.63
N VAL A 112 -3.13 13.59 -6.90
CA VAL A 112 -3.61 13.97 -5.56
C VAL A 112 -2.84 13.17 -4.52
N GLU A 113 -2.28 13.86 -3.53
CA GLU A 113 -1.68 13.21 -2.37
C GLU A 113 -2.78 12.63 -1.47
N VAL A 114 -2.88 11.29 -1.45
CA VAL A 114 -3.91 10.57 -0.72
C VAL A 114 -3.39 9.91 0.56
N GLY A 115 -2.10 10.01 0.84
CA GLY A 115 -1.56 9.54 2.10
C GLY A 115 -0.05 9.58 2.23
N GLU A 116 0.38 9.21 3.43
CA GLU A 116 1.77 9.22 3.86
C GLU A 116 2.06 8.00 4.72
N VAL A 117 3.27 7.44 4.57
CA VAL A 117 3.83 6.42 5.45
C VAL A 117 5.12 6.94 6.06
N SER A 118 5.18 6.98 7.38
CA SER A 118 6.32 7.47 8.14
C SER A 118 6.85 6.39 9.09
N TYR A 119 8.16 6.16 9.03
CA TYR A 119 8.89 5.19 9.85
C TYR A 119 9.64 5.92 10.96
N LYS A 120 9.44 5.48 12.20
CA LYS A 120 10.11 6.06 13.36
C LYS A 120 11.55 5.56 13.43
N TYR A 121 12.49 6.49 13.54
CA TYR A 121 13.89 6.22 13.84
C TYR A 121 14.00 5.45 15.16
N SER A 122 14.82 4.41 15.19
CA SER A 122 15.07 3.61 16.38
C SER A 122 16.57 3.56 16.64
N LEU A 123 17.13 4.69 17.11
CA LEU A 123 18.58 4.84 17.37
C LEU A 123 19.07 4.04 18.59
N LEU A 124 18.17 3.60 19.48
CA LEU A 124 18.53 3.12 20.82
C LEU A 124 17.92 1.77 21.21
N ARG A 125 17.35 0.99 20.27
CA ARG A 125 16.81 -0.35 20.59
C ARG A 125 17.26 -1.42 19.59
N PRO A 126 17.77 -2.57 20.06
CA PRO A 126 18.17 -3.66 19.18
C PRO A 126 16.92 -4.28 18.52
N ARG A 127 16.96 -4.38 17.19
CA ARG A 127 16.21 -5.30 16.31
C ARG A 127 14.80 -5.69 16.77
N GLY A 128 13.87 -4.75 16.63
CA GLY A 128 12.42 -5.01 16.65
C GLY A 128 11.76 -4.74 15.29
N PRO A 129 10.50 -5.13 15.09
CA PRO A 129 9.71 -4.74 13.92
C PRO A 129 9.71 -3.22 13.74
N ARG A 130 9.80 -2.76 12.49
CA ARG A 130 9.85 -1.33 12.18
C ARG A 130 8.57 -0.64 12.64
N ARG A 131 8.69 0.37 13.52
CA ARG A 131 7.56 1.20 13.93
C ARG A 131 7.20 2.16 12.80
N MET A 132 5.99 2.03 12.28
CA MET A 132 5.45 2.90 11.23
C MET A 132 4.08 3.47 11.63
N SER A 133 3.81 4.67 11.11
CA SER A 133 2.52 5.33 11.16
C SER A 133 2.13 5.70 9.73
N CYS A 134 0.86 5.50 9.40
CA CYS A 134 0.30 5.79 8.10
C CYS A 134 -0.86 6.76 8.26
N SER A 135 -0.93 7.78 7.43
CA SER A 135 -2.10 8.65 7.31
C SER A 135 -2.63 8.52 5.89
N VAL A 136 -3.88 8.17 5.70
CA VAL A 136 -4.49 8.02 4.37
C VAL A 136 -5.87 8.66 4.34
N GLN A 137 -6.20 9.25 3.22
CA GLN A 137 -7.54 9.78 2.95
C GLN A 137 -8.43 8.62 2.50
N CYS A 138 -9.47 8.31 3.27
CA CYS A 138 -10.44 7.31 2.91
C CYS A 138 -11.76 7.99 2.52
N PRO A 139 -12.45 7.52 1.46
CA PRO A 139 -13.81 7.96 1.20
C PRO A 139 -14.71 7.53 2.37
N VAL A 140 -15.50 8.47 2.89
CA VAL A 140 -16.49 8.18 3.92
C VAL A 140 -17.61 7.36 3.27
N LEU A 141 -17.65 6.06 3.55
CA LEU A 141 -18.84 5.25 3.26
C LEU A 141 -19.92 5.66 4.26
N LYS A 142 -20.84 6.56 3.87
CA LYS A 142 -22.10 6.71 4.61
C LYS A 142 -22.84 5.37 4.52
N GLY A 143 -23.13 4.79 5.68
CA GLY A 143 -23.79 3.50 5.82
C GLY A 143 -25.10 3.41 5.04
N THR A 144 -25.34 2.18 4.59
CA THR A 144 -26.55 1.58 4.03
C THR A 144 -27.89 2.12 4.54
N ALA A 145 -28.85 2.19 3.60
CA ALA A 145 -30.29 2.42 3.72
C ALA A 145 -30.73 3.83 4.17
N VAL A 146 -30.84 4.75 3.21
CA VAL A 146 -31.72 5.92 3.31
C VAL A 146 -32.77 5.81 2.21
N ASP A 147 -34.03 5.84 2.65
CA ASP A 147 -35.28 5.84 1.89
C ASP A 147 -35.20 6.79 0.66
N PRO A 148 -35.60 6.36 -0.55
CA PRO A 148 -35.49 7.17 -1.76
C PRO A 148 -36.58 8.26 -1.82
N GLN A 149 -36.54 9.25 -0.91
CA GLN A 149 -37.37 10.46 -1.04
C GLN A 149 -36.68 11.79 -0.72
N ASP A 150 -35.40 11.84 -0.37
CA ASP A 150 -34.71 13.13 -0.15
C ASP A 150 -33.66 13.44 -1.24
N GLY A 151 -34.18 13.75 -2.42
CA GLY A 151 -33.42 14.33 -3.51
C GLY A 151 -33.06 15.79 -3.24
N LYS A 152 -32.08 16.05 -2.36
CA LYS A 152 -31.27 17.29 -2.33
C LYS A 152 -30.21 17.25 -1.22
N ARG A 153 -28.98 16.89 -1.57
CA ARG A 153 -27.70 17.51 -1.14
C ARG A 153 -26.53 16.61 -1.56
N LEU A 154 -25.97 16.87 -2.74
CA LEU A 154 -24.54 16.63 -2.97
C LEU A 154 -23.79 17.54 -1.97
N SER A 155 -23.52 17.02 -0.78
CA SER A 155 -22.61 17.65 0.17
C SER A 155 -21.24 17.05 -0.10
N ASN A 156 -20.29 17.92 -0.46
CA ASN A 156 -18.85 17.63 -0.53
C ASN A 156 -18.45 16.72 0.65
N SER A 157 -18.33 15.41 0.43
CA SER A 157 -17.85 14.49 1.44
C SER A 157 -16.35 14.76 1.59
N ILE A 158 -15.98 15.53 2.62
CA ILE A 158 -14.58 15.70 2.98
C ILE A 158 -14.03 14.28 3.24
N PRO A 159 -12.98 13.83 2.53
CA PRO A 159 -12.39 12.52 2.79
C PRO A 159 -11.94 12.47 4.25
N SER A 160 -12.33 11.42 4.97
CA SER A 160 -11.89 11.27 6.35
C SER A 160 -10.44 10.81 6.35
N SER A 161 -9.62 11.49 7.14
CA SER A 161 -8.22 11.10 7.32
C SER A 161 -8.16 9.94 8.30
N LEU A 162 -7.82 8.74 7.82
CA LEU A 162 -7.55 7.58 8.64
C LEU A 162 -6.07 7.55 9.01
N VAL A 163 -5.79 7.62 10.32
CA VAL A 163 -4.44 7.38 10.85
C VAL A 163 -4.36 5.92 11.32
N LEU A 164 -3.31 5.21 10.91
CA LEU A 164 -3.04 3.84 11.31
C LEU A 164 -1.65 3.76 11.94
N ASN A 165 -1.53 3.01 13.03
CA ASN A 165 -0.26 2.85 13.73
C ASN A 165 0.15 1.37 13.79
N SER A 166 1.46 1.12 13.81
CA SER A 166 1.96 -0.23 14.02
C SER A 166 1.52 -0.77 15.37
N LYS A 167 0.92 -1.95 15.36
CA LYS A 167 0.63 -2.71 16.56
C LYS A 167 1.92 -3.06 17.29
N VAL A 168 1.90 -2.92 18.62
CA VAL A 168 3.02 -3.33 19.46
C VAL A 168 2.99 -4.85 19.60
N PRO A 169 4.12 -5.56 19.45
CA PRO A 169 4.18 -6.99 19.70
C PRO A 169 3.72 -7.33 21.13
N SER A 170 3.04 -8.46 21.28
CA SER A 170 2.70 -9.03 22.59
C SER A 170 3.73 -10.09 22.97
N TRP A 171 3.99 -10.24 24.27
CA TRP A 171 4.79 -11.34 24.77
C TRP A 171 4.06 -12.66 24.55
N HIS A 172 4.77 -13.67 24.02
CA HIS A 172 4.22 -15.00 23.79
C HIS A 172 4.91 -16.01 24.69
N GLU A 173 4.20 -16.48 25.72
CA GLU A 173 4.75 -17.28 26.81
C GLU A 173 5.47 -18.56 26.31
N HIS A 174 4.84 -19.36 25.43
CA HIS A 174 5.46 -20.61 24.96
C HIS A 174 6.68 -20.41 24.05
N LEU A 175 6.76 -19.27 23.36
CA LEU A 175 7.85 -18.98 22.42
C LEU A 175 8.94 -18.10 23.07
N GLN A 176 8.69 -17.61 24.29
CA GLN A 176 9.55 -16.71 25.05
C GLN A 176 10.06 -15.54 24.21
N CYS A 177 9.17 -14.94 23.42
CA CYS A 177 9.52 -13.85 22.50
C CYS A 177 8.39 -12.84 22.33
N TRP A 178 8.75 -11.62 21.92
CA TRP A 178 7.80 -10.59 21.51
C TRP A 178 7.39 -10.82 20.06
N CYS A 179 6.13 -11.16 19.81
CA CYS A 179 5.63 -11.41 18.46
C CYS A 179 4.24 -10.81 18.22
N LEU A 180 3.87 -10.70 16.95
CA LEU A 180 2.51 -10.39 16.53
C LEU A 180 1.81 -11.69 16.15
N ASN A 181 0.53 -11.82 16.51
CA ASN A 181 -0.27 -12.97 16.10
C ASN A 181 -0.83 -12.75 14.69
N PHE A 182 -0.29 -13.48 13.72
CA PHE A 182 -0.73 -13.44 12.32
C PHE A 182 -1.74 -14.54 11.96
N HIS A 183 -2.24 -15.32 12.93
CA HIS A 183 -3.24 -16.37 12.72
C HIS A 183 -2.86 -17.37 11.61
N GLY A 184 -1.58 -17.77 11.56
CA GLY A 184 -1.06 -18.67 10.54
C GLY A 184 -0.84 -18.05 9.15
N ARG A 185 -1.19 -16.78 8.92
CA ARG A 185 -1.01 -16.09 7.62
C ARG A 185 0.46 -15.75 7.31
N VAL A 186 1.31 -15.70 8.32
CA VAL A 186 2.74 -15.36 8.17
C VAL A 186 3.55 -16.48 8.77
N MET A 187 4.44 -17.05 7.97
CA MET A 187 5.21 -18.25 8.33
C MET A 187 6.71 -17.97 8.50
N VAL A 188 7.21 -16.86 7.95
CA VAL A 188 8.65 -16.55 7.94
C VAL A 188 8.93 -15.29 8.75
N ALA A 189 9.80 -15.41 9.75
CA ALA A 189 10.27 -14.27 10.55
C ALA A 189 11.00 -13.23 9.67
N SER A 190 10.63 -11.97 9.81
CA SER A 190 11.17 -10.88 8.98
C SER A 190 10.84 -9.52 9.62
N VAL A 191 11.78 -8.57 9.55
CA VAL A 191 11.55 -7.15 9.93
C VAL A 191 10.45 -6.48 9.10
N LYS A 192 9.98 -7.15 8.06
CA LYS A 192 8.89 -6.69 7.21
C LYS A 192 7.51 -7.08 7.73
N ASN A 193 7.41 -7.95 8.72
CA ASN A 193 6.12 -8.41 9.24
C ASN A 193 5.55 -7.32 10.15
N PHE A 194 4.34 -6.85 9.87
CA PHE A 194 3.67 -5.82 10.66
C PHE A 194 2.15 -5.95 10.62
N GLN A 195 1.51 -5.38 11.63
CA GLN A 195 0.07 -5.13 11.67
C GLN A 195 -0.14 -3.64 11.92
N LEU A 196 -1.09 -3.04 11.21
CA LEU A 196 -1.55 -1.68 11.45
C LEU A 196 -2.95 -1.70 12.06
N ILE A 197 -3.12 -0.91 13.11
CA ILE A 197 -4.37 -0.76 13.84
C ILE A 197 -4.91 0.67 13.68
N ALA A 198 -6.24 0.78 13.61
CA ALA A 198 -6.91 2.07 13.71
C ALA A 198 -6.87 2.58 15.17
N PRO A 199 -6.96 3.90 15.39
CA PRO A 199 -7.19 4.45 16.72
C PRO A 199 -8.49 3.87 17.29
N VAL A 200 -8.46 3.55 18.58
CA VAL A 200 -9.65 3.13 19.32
C VAL A 200 -10.40 4.40 19.70
N GLU A 201 -11.65 4.51 19.27
CA GLU A 201 -12.52 5.62 19.67
C GLU A 201 -12.87 5.50 21.17
N PRO A 202 -12.98 6.61 21.91
CA PRO A 202 -13.34 6.56 23.33
C PRO A 202 -14.72 5.91 23.53
N GLY A 203 -14.76 4.76 24.20
CA GLY A 203 -16.00 4.05 24.53
C GLY A 203 -16.23 2.75 23.76
N GLU A 204 -15.43 2.45 22.74
CA GLU A 204 -15.41 1.12 22.09
C GLU A 204 -14.59 0.12 22.91
N PRO A 205 -14.94 -1.18 22.88
CA PRO A 205 -14.12 -2.22 23.51
C PRO A 205 -12.68 -2.14 23.01
N SER A 206 -11.73 -2.39 23.91
CA SER A 206 -10.27 -2.23 23.69
C SER A 206 -9.66 -3.21 22.67
N ASP A 207 -10.47 -3.91 21.88
CA ASP A 207 -10.00 -4.82 20.85
C ASP A 207 -9.45 -4.01 19.67
N GLU A 208 -8.14 -3.83 19.68
CA GLU A 208 -7.39 -3.18 18.62
C GLU A 208 -7.72 -3.82 17.26
N THR A 209 -8.48 -3.11 16.44
CA THR A 209 -8.85 -3.61 15.12
C THR A 209 -7.67 -3.51 14.17
N VAL A 210 -7.11 -4.66 13.79
CA VAL A 210 -6.09 -4.76 12.73
C VAL A 210 -6.75 -4.45 11.38
N VAL A 211 -6.34 -3.35 10.77
CA VAL A 211 -6.85 -2.85 9.47
C VAL A 211 -5.99 -3.33 8.31
N LEU A 212 -4.68 -3.44 8.51
CA LEU A 212 -3.74 -3.99 7.52
C LEU A 212 -2.76 -4.95 8.20
N GLN A 213 -2.65 -6.15 7.68
CA GLN A 213 -1.69 -7.16 8.10
C GLN A 213 -0.81 -7.53 6.91
N PHE A 214 0.51 -7.51 7.11
CA PHE A 214 1.47 -7.85 6.08
C PHE A 214 2.59 -8.70 6.64
N GLY A 215 3.00 -9.74 5.92
CA GLY A 215 4.16 -10.52 6.33
C GLY A 215 4.67 -11.51 5.31
N LYS A 216 5.89 -12.00 5.56
CA LYS A 216 6.62 -12.90 4.68
C LYS A 216 6.10 -14.34 4.83
N ILE A 217 5.81 -14.99 3.72
CA ILE A 217 5.54 -16.44 3.67
C ILE A 217 6.63 -17.20 2.93
N ASP A 218 7.31 -16.56 1.98
CA ASP A 218 8.46 -17.11 1.26
C ASP A 218 9.39 -15.95 0.81
N ASP A 219 10.53 -16.24 0.21
CA ASP A 219 11.58 -15.29 -0.17
C ASP A 219 11.08 -14.12 -1.02
N ASP A 220 10.13 -14.38 -1.89
CA ASP A 220 9.54 -13.43 -2.82
C ASP A 220 8.01 -13.42 -2.78
N VAL A 221 7.42 -14.01 -1.73
CA VAL A 221 5.96 -14.07 -1.55
C VAL A 221 5.58 -13.58 -0.15
N PHE A 222 4.56 -12.72 -0.10
CA PHE A 222 4.10 -12.05 1.12
C PHE A 222 2.59 -12.06 1.19
N THR A 223 2.00 -12.26 2.37
CA THR A 223 0.57 -12.05 2.60
C THR A 223 0.28 -10.58 2.86
N MET A 224 -0.89 -10.13 2.40
CA MET A 224 -1.40 -8.78 2.59
C MET A 224 -2.91 -8.86 2.83
N ASP A 225 -3.34 -8.72 4.08
CA ASP A 225 -4.75 -8.75 4.43
C ASP A 225 -5.19 -7.35 4.85
N TYR A 226 -6.24 -6.82 4.24
CA TYR A 226 -6.73 -5.48 4.55
C TYR A 226 -8.24 -5.45 4.78
N ARG A 227 -8.69 -4.48 5.56
CA ARG A 227 -10.10 -4.23 5.87
C ARG A 227 -10.49 -2.83 5.45
N GLN A 228 -11.80 -2.60 5.30
CA GLN A 228 -12.32 -1.24 5.17
C GLN A 228 -11.86 -0.40 6.39
N PRO A 229 -11.56 0.89 6.18
CA PRO A 229 -11.84 1.66 4.96
C PRO A 229 -10.66 1.75 3.97
N LEU A 230 -9.60 0.93 4.12
CA LEU A 230 -8.51 0.89 3.16
C LEU A 230 -8.94 0.29 1.82
N SER A 231 -8.50 0.91 0.72
CA SER A 231 -8.56 0.31 -0.62
C SER A 231 -7.38 -0.65 -0.87
N ALA A 232 -7.52 -1.53 -1.87
CA ALA A 232 -6.42 -2.40 -2.30
C ALA A 232 -5.18 -1.59 -2.73
N PHE A 233 -5.39 -0.47 -3.42
CA PHE A 233 -4.33 0.45 -3.84
C PHE A 233 -3.56 1.02 -2.65
N GLN A 234 -4.28 1.56 -1.66
CA GLN A 234 -3.68 2.13 -0.45
C GLN A 234 -2.92 1.07 0.35
N ALA A 235 -3.55 -0.08 0.61
CA ALA A 235 -2.93 -1.20 1.31
C ALA A 235 -1.64 -1.67 0.60
N PHE A 236 -1.69 -1.80 -0.73
CA PHE A 236 -0.54 -2.21 -1.53
C PHE A 236 0.58 -1.18 -1.50
N ALA A 237 0.26 0.11 -1.67
CA ALA A 237 1.23 1.21 -1.57
C ALA A 237 1.91 1.25 -0.19
N ILE A 238 1.15 1.08 0.89
CA ILE A 238 1.70 0.99 2.25
C ILE A 238 2.69 -0.18 2.35
N CYS A 239 2.33 -1.37 1.86
CA CYS A 239 3.21 -2.54 1.88
C CYS A 239 4.48 -2.36 1.03
N LEU A 240 4.38 -1.72 -0.13
CA LEU A 240 5.51 -1.41 -1.02
C LEU A 240 6.57 -0.55 -0.32
N SER A 241 6.17 0.37 0.57
CA SER A 241 7.08 1.21 1.36
C SER A 241 8.01 0.40 2.27
N ASN A 242 7.65 -0.86 2.57
CA ASN A 242 8.44 -1.71 3.44
C ASN A 242 9.62 -2.37 2.71
N PHE A 243 9.63 -2.35 1.37
CA PHE A 243 10.69 -2.93 0.58
C PHE A 243 11.90 -1.98 0.43
N GLY A 244 13.08 -2.52 0.70
CA GLY A 244 14.36 -1.84 0.63
C GLY A 244 14.95 -1.47 2.01
N THR A 245 16.21 -1.01 1.98
CA THR A 245 16.97 -0.55 3.14
C THR A 245 16.41 0.76 3.68
N LYS A 246 16.46 0.95 4.99
CA LYS A 246 16.05 2.21 5.63
C LYS A 246 17.26 2.67 6.41
N LEU A 247 17.96 3.69 5.90
CA LEU A 247 19.31 4.05 6.34
C LEU A 247 19.42 4.39 7.83
N ALA A 248 18.29 4.62 8.50
CA ALA A 248 18.26 5.04 9.89
C ALA A 248 17.27 4.22 10.74
N CYS A 249 16.90 3.02 10.26
CA CYS A 249 16.08 2.04 10.97
C CYS A 249 16.73 0.66 11.00
N GLU A 250 18.05 0.58 10.83
CA GLU A 250 18.86 -0.64 10.90
C GLU A 250 19.68 -0.68 12.19
#